data_AF-A0A8T5QCK0-F1
#
_entry.id   AF-A0A8T5QCK0-F1
#
_cell.length_a   1.000
_cell.length_b   1.000
_cell.length_c   1.000
_cell.angle_alpha   90.00
_cell.angle_beta   90.00
_cell.angle_gamma   90.00
#
_symmetry.space_group_name_H-M   'P 1'
#
loop_
_entity.id
_entity.type
_entity.pdbx_description
1 polymer ?
#
loop_
_entity_poly.entity_id
_entity_poly.type
_entity_poly.pdbx_seq_one_letter_code
_entity_poly.pdbx_strand_id
1 'polypeptide(L)'
;MEKIEEIIINTLRNPKSARQIKYLALDLLSNALNINVLADLAKKHNIENRMGYLAEISAIAAKKEGLSSYSKLNKLKNQLSNGKRSWAYLEPTLPEYAKRIIADNPQTKYNRKWKVYSTLKPKEICDWVKLYGLKKNAPSLSRQGAY
;
A
#
# COMPACT_ATOMS: atom_id res chain seq x y z
N MET A 1 13.02 15.32 -12.08
CA MET A 1 11.62 14.89 -11.95
C MET A 1 11.65 13.53 -11.28
N GLU A 2 11.15 13.40 -10.04
CA GLU A 2 11.14 12.11 -9.33
C GLU A 2 10.20 11.13 -10.06
N LYS A 3 10.60 9.86 -10.13
CA LYS A 3 9.74 8.81 -10.69
C LYS A 3 8.61 8.51 -9.72
N ILE A 4 7.42 8.16 -10.23
CA ILE A 4 6.24 7.86 -9.41
C ILE A 4 6.51 6.74 -8.39
N GLU A 5 7.38 5.79 -8.72
CA GLU A 5 7.84 4.74 -7.83
C GLU A 5 8.58 5.27 -6.60
N GLU A 6 9.43 6.29 -6.77
CA GLU A 6 10.15 6.93 -5.65
C GLU A 6 9.20 7.69 -4.75
N ILE A 7 8.20 8.38 -5.32
CA ILE A 7 7.15 9.08 -4.58
C ILE A 7 6.36 8.08 -3.71
N ILE A 8 5.98 6.93 -4.28
CA ILE A 8 5.28 5.86 -3.55
C ILE A 8 6.12 5.36 -2.38
N ILE A 9 7.40 5.07 -2.63
CA ILE A 9 8.31 4.54 -1.62
C ILE A 9 8.58 5.56 -0.51
N ASN A 10 8.85 6.81 -0.85
CA ASN A 10 9.08 7.89 0.11
C ASN A 10 7.83 8.17 0.96
N THR A 11 6.64 8.15 0.35
CA THR A 11 5.38 8.31 1.08
C THR A 11 5.12 7.12 2.00
N LEU A 12 5.43 5.89 1.56
CA LEU A 12 5.24 4.71 2.41
C LEU A 12 6.24 4.62 3.56
N ARG A 13 7.44 5.20 3.40
CA ARG A 13 8.43 5.33 4.48
C ARG A 13 7.94 6.24 5.59
N ASN A 14 7.41 7.41 5.21
CA ASN A 14 6.99 8.47 6.11
C ASN A 14 5.58 8.99 5.73
N PRO A 15 4.53 8.16 5.89
CA PRO A 15 3.18 8.61 5.55
C PRO A 15 2.75 9.65 6.57
N LYS A 16 2.21 10.77 6.10
CA LYS A 16 1.70 11.86 6.95
C LYS A 16 0.31 11.58 7.50
N SER A 17 -0.42 10.63 6.90
CA SER A 17 -1.76 10.22 7.36
C SER A 17 -2.16 8.85 6.83
N ALA A 18 -3.12 8.22 7.51
CA ALA A 18 -3.78 7.00 7.03
C ALA A 18 -4.43 7.19 5.64
N ARG A 19 -4.88 8.41 5.33
CA ARG A 19 -5.46 8.76 4.03
C ARG A 19 -4.46 8.61 2.90
N GLN A 20 -3.18 8.95 3.11
CA GLN A 20 -2.14 8.77 2.09
C GLN A 20 -1.91 7.31 1.74
N ILE A 21 -1.98 6.39 2.70
CA ILE A 21 -1.88 4.95 2.44
C ILE A 21 -3.01 4.48 1.52
N LYS A 22 -4.23 5.01 1.70
CA LYS A 22 -5.36 4.69 0.81
C LYS A 22 -5.15 5.23 -0.61
N TYR A 23 -4.56 6.43 -0.77
CA TYR A 23 -4.18 6.93 -2.09
C TYR A 23 -3.09 6.08 -2.74
N LEU A 24 -2.06 5.67 -1.99
CA LEU A 24 -1.05 4.74 -2.49
C LEU A 24 -1.66 3.42 -2.95
N ALA A 25 -2.66 2.90 -2.23
CA ALA A 25 -3.37 1.70 -2.66
C ALA A 25 -4.05 1.88 -4.02
N LEU A 26 -4.64 3.06 -4.29
CA LEU A 26 -5.22 3.40 -5.59
C LEU A 26 -4.16 3.58 -6.67
N ASP A 27 -3.05 4.25 -6.37
CA ASP A 27 -1.93 4.44 -7.29
C ASP A 27 -1.37 3.07 -7.73
N LEU A 28 -1.26 2.11 -6.80
CA LEU A 28 -0.85 0.73 -7.09
C LEU A 28 -1.82 -0.01 -8.03
N LEU A 29 -3.11 0.32 -8.00
CA LEU A 29 -4.09 -0.23 -8.92
C LEU A 29 -3.96 0.35 -10.33
N SER A 30 -3.33 1.53 -10.49
CA SER A 30 -3.07 2.13 -11.80
C SER A 30 -2.01 1.34 -12.61
N ASN A 31 -2.20 1.16 -13.92
CA ASN A 31 -1.29 0.38 -14.78
C ASN A 31 0.01 1.12 -15.17
N ALA A 32 0.28 2.29 -14.60
CA ALA A 32 1.44 3.11 -14.96
C ALA A 32 2.76 2.72 -14.27
N LEU A 33 2.73 1.82 -13.29
CA LEU A 33 3.86 1.55 -12.40
C LEU A 33 4.76 0.40 -12.88
N ASN A 34 6.07 0.60 -12.78
CA ASN A 34 7.05 -0.46 -12.93
C ASN A 34 7.24 -1.23 -11.60
N ILE A 35 6.60 -2.39 -11.51
CA ILE A 35 6.64 -3.22 -10.29
C ILE A 35 8.04 -3.74 -9.92
N ASN A 36 8.94 -3.93 -10.88
CA ASN A 36 10.29 -4.41 -10.58
C ASN A 36 11.08 -3.32 -9.86
N VAL A 37 10.99 -2.07 -10.36
CA VAL A 37 11.60 -0.89 -9.73
C VAL A 37 11.03 -0.68 -8.33
N LEU A 38 9.71 -0.81 -8.15
CA LEU A 38 9.08 -0.75 -6.83
C LEU A 38 9.61 -1.82 -5.87
N ALA A 39 9.79 -3.05 -6.35
CA ALA A 39 10.31 -4.13 -5.52
C ALA A 39 11.75 -3.86 -5.08
N ASP A 40 12.61 -3.39 -5.99
CA ASP A 40 14.00 -3.09 -5.71
C ASP A 40 14.15 -1.91 -4.75
N LEU A 41 13.37 -0.84 -4.95
CA LEU A 41 13.34 0.30 -4.02
C LEU A 41 12.81 -0.12 -2.64
N ALA A 42 11.76 -0.94 -2.57
CA ALA A 42 11.23 -1.40 -1.29
C ALA A 42 12.25 -2.21 -0.49
N LYS A 43 13.05 -3.06 -1.16
CA LYS A 43 14.17 -3.79 -0.56
C LYS A 43 15.29 -2.86 -0.13
N LYS A 44 15.73 -1.95 -1.01
CA LYS A 44 16.77 -0.95 -0.73
C LYS A 44 16.45 -0.12 0.53
N HIS A 45 15.18 0.18 0.75
CA HIS A 45 14.72 0.99 1.88
C HIS A 45 14.23 0.18 3.09
N ASN A 46 14.34 -1.15 3.07
CA ASN A 46 13.88 -2.05 4.14
C ASN A 46 12.39 -1.84 4.51
N ILE A 47 11.52 -1.69 3.50
CA ILE A 47 10.07 -1.50 3.68
C ILE A 47 9.22 -2.58 2.99
N GLU A 48 9.81 -3.74 2.70
CA GLU A 48 9.16 -4.87 2.03
C GLU A 48 7.88 -5.31 2.74
N ASN A 49 7.83 -5.17 4.07
CA ASN A 49 6.67 -5.52 4.89
C ASN A 49 5.48 -4.64 4.55
N ARG A 50 5.68 -3.32 4.63
CA ARG A 50 4.64 -2.31 4.35
C ARG A 50 4.20 -2.37 2.90
N MET A 51 5.17 -2.45 1.98
CA MET A 51 4.88 -2.48 0.54
C MET A 51 4.21 -3.79 0.12
N GLY A 52 4.68 -4.92 0.64
CA GLY A 52 4.10 -6.22 0.35
C GLY A 52 2.71 -6.39 0.95
N TYR A 53 2.46 -5.86 2.15
CA TYR A 53 1.13 -5.80 2.73
C TYR A 53 0.18 -4.98 1.87
N LEU A 54 0.58 -3.76 1.49
CA LEU A 54 -0.23 -2.86 0.67
C LEU A 54 -0.52 -3.50 -0.71
N ALA A 55 0.48 -4.12 -1.33
CA ALA A 55 0.31 -4.86 -2.59
C ALA A 55 -0.63 -6.06 -2.44
N GLU A 56 -0.58 -6.80 -1.31
CA GLU A 56 -1.47 -7.94 -1.05
C GLU A 56 -2.93 -7.52 -0.94
N ILE A 57 -3.23 -6.50 -0.13
CA ILE A 57 -4.61 -6.03 0.06
C ILE A 57 -5.15 -5.35 -1.22
N SER A 58 -4.30 -4.62 -1.95
CA SER A 58 -4.66 -4.06 -3.25
C SER A 58 -4.88 -5.15 -4.30
N ALA A 59 -4.09 -6.23 -4.31
CA ALA A 59 -4.33 -7.35 -5.22
C ALA A 59 -5.70 -8.01 -4.97
N ILE A 60 -6.08 -8.18 -3.69
CA ILE A 60 -7.39 -8.73 -3.34
C ILE A 60 -8.52 -7.81 -3.81
N ALA A 61 -8.38 -6.49 -3.61
CA ALA A 61 -9.33 -5.51 -4.11
C ALA A 61 -9.41 -5.55 -5.65
N ALA A 62 -8.26 -5.56 -6.34
CA ALA A 62 -8.17 -5.68 -7.80
C ALA A 62 -8.91 -6.91 -8.32
N LYS A 63 -8.74 -8.06 -7.67
CA LYS A 63 -9.45 -9.30 -8.03
C LYS A 63 -10.96 -9.14 -7.89
N LYS A 64 -11.43 -8.53 -6.80
CA LYS A 64 -12.86 -8.32 -6.53
C LYS A 64 -13.50 -7.35 -7.53
N GLU A 65 -12.77 -6.30 -7.90
CA GLU A 65 -13.23 -5.27 -8.84
C GLU A 65 -12.90 -5.61 -10.31
N GLY A 66 -12.38 -6.80 -10.61
CA GLY A 66 -12.07 -7.24 -11.98
C GLY A 66 -10.97 -6.45 -12.68
N LEU A 67 -10.02 -5.87 -11.94
CA LEU A 67 -8.97 -5.00 -12.48
C LEU A 67 -7.77 -5.80 -13.01
N SER A 68 -7.25 -5.39 -14.18
CA SER A 68 -6.04 -5.98 -14.79
C SER A 68 -4.78 -5.83 -13.95
N SER A 69 -4.78 -4.91 -12.97
CA SER A 69 -3.72 -4.72 -11.99
C SER A 69 -3.51 -5.91 -11.05
N TYR A 70 -4.44 -6.86 -10.98
CA TYR A 70 -4.33 -8.04 -10.13
C TYR A 70 -3.04 -8.85 -10.36
N SER A 71 -2.71 -9.15 -11.63
CA SER A 71 -1.55 -10.00 -11.97
C SER A 71 -0.22 -9.33 -11.58
N LYS A 72 -0.05 -8.05 -11.91
CA LYS A 72 1.18 -7.29 -11.56
C LYS A 72 1.35 -7.14 -10.04
N LEU A 73 0.27 -6.97 -9.27
CA LEU A 73 0.34 -6.84 -7.82
C LEU A 73 0.69 -8.17 -7.15
N ASN A 74 0.22 -9.29 -7.70
CA ASN A 74 0.68 -10.61 -7.29
C ASN A 74 2.16 -10.84 -7.60
N LYS A 75 2.66 -10.34 -8.73
CA LYS A 75 4.09 -10.41 -9.02
C LYS A 75 4.91 -9.58 -8.03
N LEU A 76 4.50 -8.35 -7.76
CA LEU A 76 5.15 -7.46 -6.77
C LEU A 76 5.20 -8.10 -5.38
N LYS A 77 4.07 -8.59 -4.86
CA LYS A 77 4.03 -9.20 -3.52
C LYS A 77 4.89 -10.47 -3.45
N ASN A 78 5.00 -11.25 -4.54
CA ASN A 78 5.87 -12.41 -4.57
C ASN A 78 7.35 -12.01 -4.58
N GLN A 79 7.74 -10.93 -5.28
CA GLN A 79 9.12 -10.42 -5.24
C GLN A 79 9.55 -9.91 -3.86
N LEU A 80 8.58 -9.50 -3.04
CA LEU A 80 8.79 -9.04 -1.67
C LEU A 80 8.63 -10.16 -0.62
N SER A 81 8.23 -11.37 -1.03
CA SER A 81 7.87 -12.46 -0.10
C SER A 81 9.06 -13.04 0.69
N ASN A 82 10.29 -12.79 0.24
CA ASN A 82 11.49 -13.42 0.80
C ASN A 82 12.34 -12.48 1.69
N GLY A 83 11.91 -11.23 1.87
CA GLY A 83 12.61 -10.27 2.73
C GLY A 83 12.53 -10.66 4.22
N LYS A 84 13.58 -10.38 5.00
CA LYS A 84 13.54 -10.50 6.47
C LYS A 84 12.56 -9.46 7.01
N ARG A 85 11.59 -9.92 7.84
CA ARG A 85 10.50 -9.05 8.34
C ARG A 85 10.54 -8.90 9.85
N SER A 86 10.45 -7.66 10.33
CA SER A 86 10.04 -7.30 11.70
C SER A 86 8.65 -6.65 11.70
N TRP A 87 8.00 -6.62 12.87
CA TRP A 87 6.71 -5.94 12.97
C TRP A 87 6.86 -4.43 12.74
N ALA A 88 6.03 -3.86 11.87
CA ALA A 88 6.06 -2.44 11.53
C ALA A 88 4.64 -1.87 11.38
N TYR A 89 4.46 -0.61 11.75
CA TYR A 89 3.20 0.11 11.50
C TYR A 89 3.12 0.53 10.03
N LEU A 90 1.98 0.26 9.39
CA LEU A 90 1.70 0.82 8.05
C LEU A 90 1.41 2.32 8.14
N GLU A 91 0.60 2.72 9.12
CA GLU A 91 0.28 4.10 9.47
C GLU A 91 0.96 4.53 10.78
N PRO A 92 2.28 4.84 10.80
CA PRO A 92 3.01 5.25 12.01
C PRO A 92 2.49 6.54 12.66
N THR A 93 1.70 7.35 11.93
CA THR A 93 1.11 8.61 12.42
C THR A 93 -0.23 8.42 13.12
N LEU A 94 -0.72 7.18 13.30
CA LEU A 94 -1.93 6.95 14.06
C LEU A 94 -1.76 7.39 15.53
N PRO A 95 -2.83 7.90 16.17
CA PRO A 95 -2.82 8.16 17.61
C PRO A 95 -2.38 6.91 18.39
N GLU A 96 -1.64 7.09 19.50
CA GLU A 96 -1.12 5.97 20.30
C GLU A 96 -2.21 5.00 20.76
N TYR A 97 -3.40 5.49 21.08
CA TYR A 97 -4.56 4.65 21.38
C TYR A 97 -4.92 3.69 20.24
N ALA A 98 -4.90 4.17 18.99
CA ALA A 98 -5.14 3.32 17.82
C ALA A 98 -3.99 2.34 17.60
N LYS A 99 -2.74 2.74 17.86
CA LYS A 99 -1.59 1.81 17.79
C LYS A 99 -1.73 0.66 18.80
N ARG A 100 -2.13 0.95 20.03
CA ARG A 100 -2.38 -0.07 21.08
C ARG A 100 -3.44 -1.07 20.63
N ILE A 101 -4.58 -0.60 20.14
CA ILE A 101 -5.66 -1.47 19.63
C ILE A 101 -5.16 -2.41 18.53
N ILE A 102 -4.32 -1.91 17.61
CA ILE A 102 -3.79 -2.70 16.49
C ILE A 102 -2.74 -3.70 16.96
N ALA A 103 -1.91 -3.34 17.95
CA ALA A 103 -0.89 -4.20 18.52
C ALA A 103 -1.51 -5.40 19.27
N ASP A 104 -2.59 -5.15 20.02
CA ASP A 104 -3.24 -6.16 20.87
C ASP A 104 -4.09 -7.16 20.07
N ASN A 105 -4.47 -6.83 18.83
CA ASN A 105 -5.29 -7.68 17.97
C ASN A 105 -4.78 -7.69 16.52
N PRO A 106 -3.90 -8.63 16.11
CA PRO A 106 -3.49 -8.76 14.72
C PRO A 106 -4.70 -9.17 13.85
N GLN A 107 -5.31 -8.16 13.20
CA GLN A 107 -6.69 -8.21 12.69
C GLN A 107 -6.93 -9.13 11.49
N THR A 108 -5.90 -9.56 10.75
CA THR A 108 -6.07 -10.47 9.60
C THR A 108 -4.87 -11.39 9.36
N LYS A 109 -5.07 -12.45 8.56
CA LYS A 109 -3.98 -13.31 8.06
C LYS A 109 -2.92 -12.54 7.27
N TYR A 110 -3.28 -11.41 6.64
CA TYR A 110 -2.36 -10.60 5.85
C TYR A 110 -1.43 -9.77 6.74
N ASN A 111 -1.94 -9.24 7.85
CA ASN A 111 -1.12 -8.55 8.86
C ASN A 111 -0.03 -9.47 9.39
N ARG A 112 -0.36 -10.73 9.71
CA ARG A 112 0.59 -11.74 10.20
C ARG A 112 1.62 -12.13 9.14
N LYS A 113 1.18 -12.40 7.90
CA LYS A 113 2.06 -12.74 6.77
C LYS A 113 3.15 -11.69 6.55
N TRP A 114 2.77 -10.42 6.62
CA TRP A 114 3.65 -9.30 6.31
C TRP A 114 4.30 -8.65 7.54
N LYS A 115 3.92 -9.08 8.76
CA LYS A 115 4.30 -8.45 10.03
C LYS A 115 4.00 -6.94 10.03
N VAL A 116 2.74 -6.60 9.76
CA VAL A 116 2.28 -5.21 9.66
C VAL A 116 1.14 -4.94 10.64
N TYR A 117 1.29 -3.90 11.45
CA TYR A 117 0.22 -3.30 12.25
C TYR A 117 -0.57 -2.32 11.36
N SER A 118 -1.80 -2.69 11.04
CA SER A 118 -2.70 -1.91 10.17
C SER A 118 -4.15 -2.37 10.37
N THR A 119 -5.09 -1.43 10.35
CA THR A 119 -6.54 -1.73 10.27
C THR A 119 -7.06 -1.81 8.84
N LEU A 120 -6.24 -1.42 7.85
CA LEU A 120 -6.67 -1.29 6.46
C LEU A 120 -7.11 -2.65 5.88
N LYS A 121 -8.35 -2.73 5.40
CA LYS A 121 -8.92 -3.95 4.82
C LYS A 121 -9.13 -3.81 3.32
N PRO A 122 -9.12 -4.92 2.55
CA PRO A 122 -9.41 -4.88 1.12
C PRO A 122 -10.76 -4.23 0.77
N LYS A 123 -11.76 -4.36 1.65
CA LYS A 123 -13.08 -3.72 1.47
C LYS A 123 -12.97 -2.20 1.36
N GLU A 124 -12.16 -1.57 2.21
CA GLU A 124 -11.99 -0.11 2.18
C GLU A 124 -11.36 0.37 0.86
N ILE A 125 -10.46 -0.44 0.27
CA ILE A 125 -9.87 -0.13 -1.03
C ILE A 125 -10.92 -0.27 -2.14
N CYS A 126 -11.75 -1.32 -2.12
CA CYS A 126 -12.87 -1.47 -3.05
C CYS A 126 -13.82 -0.26 -2.99
N ASP A 127 -14.21 0.15 -1.78
CA ASP A 127 -15.09 1.31 -1.58
C ASP A 127 -14.47 2.58 -2.15
N TRP A 128 -13.15 2.76 -1.97
CA TRP A 128 -12.41 3.87 -2.55
C TRP A 128 -12.31 3.84 -4.08
N VAL A 129 -12.10 2.66 -4.68
CA VAL A 129 -12.09 2.51 -6.15
C VAL A 129 -13.43 2.95 -6.73
N LYS A 130 -14.55 2.57 -6.09
CA LYS A 130 -15.89 2.95 -6.52
C LYS A 130 -16.15 4.45 -6.41
N LEU A 131 -15.69 5.08 -5.32
CA LEU A 131 -15.90 6.51 -5.07
C LEU A 131 -15.09 7.41 -6.02
N TYR A 132 -13.83 7.06 -6.30
CA TYR A 132 -12.92 7.97 -7.01
C TYR A 132 -12.71 7.60 -8.48
N GLY A 133 -13.01 6.36 -8.88
CA GLY A 133 -12.74 5.81 -10.21
C GLY A 133 -11.24 5.80 -10.55
N LEU A 134 -10.81 4.83 -11.36
CA LEU A 134 -9.40 4.77 -11.78
C LEU A 134 -9.00 5.89 -12.78
N LYS A 135 -9.97 6.66 -13.32
CA LYS A 135 -9.74 7.53 -14.50
C LYS A 135 -10.35 8.94 -14.48
N LYS A 136 -11.12 9.38 -13.47
CA LYS A 136 -11.64 10.78 -13.50
C LYS A 136 -11.44 11.59 -12.21
N ASN A 137 -11.51 11.00 -11.01
CA ASN A 137 -11.42 11.77 -9.76
C ASN A 137 -10.42 11.20 -8.73
N ALA A 138 -9.54 10.25 -9.11
CA ALA A 138 -8.52 9.72 -8.20
C ALA A 138 -7.57 10.83 -7.75
N PRO A 139 -7.53 11.17 -6.44
CA PRO A 139 -6.50 12.04 -5.90
C PRO A 139 -5.21 11.22 -5.87
N SER A 140 -4.26 11.53 -6.75
CA SER A 140 -2.90 10.97 -6.69
C SER A 140 -2.02 11.86 -5.83
N LEU A 141 -1.00 11.29 -5.20
CA LEU A 141 -0.01 12.08 -4.44
C LEU A 141 0.72 13.11 -5.32
N SER A 142 0.87 12.83 -6.62
CA SER A 142 1.42 13.77 -7.60
C SER A 142 0.57 15.02 -7.82
N ARG A 143 -0.71 15.04 -7.40
CA ARG A 143 -1.59 16.22 -7.50
C ARG A 143 -1.58 17.12 -6.25
N GLN A 144 -0.96 16.70 -5.16
CA GLN A 144 -0.87 17.49 -3.92
C GLN A 144 0.35 18.44 -3.87
N GLY A 145 1.22 18.42 -4.88
CA GLY A 145 2.40 19.30 -4.97
C GLY A 145 2.27 20.46 -5.98
N ALA A 146 1.06 20.77 -6.44
CA ALA A 146 0.80 21.82 -7.44
C ALA A 146 0.12 23.08 -6.85
N TYR A 147 0.18 23.27 -5.54
CA TYR A 147 -0.24 24.50 -4.85
C TYR A 147 0.88 25.00 -3.95
#